data_AF-A0A963F7H0-F1
#
_entry.id   AF-A0A963F7H0-F1
#
_cell.length_a   1.000
_cell.length_b   1.000
_cell.length_c   1.000
_cell.angle_alpha   90.00
_cell.angle_beta   90.00
_cell.angle_gamma   90.00
#
_symmetry.space_group_name_H-M   'P 1'
#
loop_
_entity.id
_entity.type
_entity.pdbx_description
1 polymer ?
#
loop_
_entity_poly.entity_id
_entity_poly.type
_entity_poly.pdbx_seq_one_letter_code
_entity_poly.pdbx_strand_id
1 'polypeptide(L)'
;GKVNAWPLDEGLIDYTAAGYGSESDENPLYNANVIANKTLTVGGRTVDAAQITPALLAETLHEIDEVETNVATGYHAIEFLLWGQDLNGTGPGAGARPASDYDTANCSWGNCDRRAAYLKAVTDLLISDLRWMVGQWAAGGAARAAVTEGDQRKNLAVIFTGMGSLSYGELAGERMKLGLLLHDPEEEHDCFSDNTHWSHFNDALGIRNVYTGSYRRVDGSLLSGPSLSDLVAAADADADRNLREHLDATLAAMQVIVDTALDGEAYDQMIGEGNASGNAKVKAAVDALVAQTRAIERAVTAMGLESIAFEGSDSLDAPQNVN
;
A
#
# COMPACT_ATOMS: atom_id res chain seq x y z
N GLY A 1 -6.97 -1.04 7.61
CA GLY A 1 -7.94 -1.00 6.48
C GLY A 1 -7.96 -2.33 5.72
N LYS A 2 -9.10 -2.75 5.15
CA LYS A 2 -9.30 -4.16 4.74
C LYS A 2 -8.59 -4.66 3.47
N VAL A 3 -8.24 -3.77 2.54
CA VAL A 3 -7.74 -4.17 1.21
C VAL A 3 -6.22 -4.12 1.10
N ASN A 4 -5.59 -3.13 1.75
CA ASN A 4 -4.19 -2.77 1.54
C ASN A 4 -3.50 -2.35 2.85
N ALA A 5 -3.87 -2.96 3.98
CA ALA A 5 -3.22 -2.69 5.27
C ALA A 5 -1.82 -3.29 5.32
N TRP A 6 -0.91 -2.52 5.90
CA TRP A 6 0.50 -2.81 6.13
C TRP A 6 0.94 -1.94 7.31
N PRO A 7 1.93 -2.34 8.13
CA PRO A 7 2.69 -3.61 8.12
C PRO A 7 1.84 -4.84 8.51
N LEU A 8 2.35 -6.05 8.23
CA LEU A 8 1.68 -7.33 8.49
C LEU A 8 2.59 -8.24 9.33
N ASP A 9 2.13 -8.66 10.51
CA ASP A 9 2.81 -9.71 11.30
C ASP A 9 2.51 -11.09 10.71
N GLU A 10 3.45 -11.66 9.98
CA GLU A 10 3.27 -12.92 9.23
C GLU A 10 2.97 -14.11 10.14
N GLY A 11 3.51 -14.06 11.36
CA GLY A 11 3.31 -15.08 12.38
C GLY A 11 1.87 -15.14 12.91
N LEU A 12 1.03 -14.13 12.68
CA LEU A 12 -0.42 -14.25 12.87
C LEU A 12 -1.01 -15.32 11.93
N ILE A 13 -0.58 -15.34 10.67
CA ILE A 13 -1.22 -16.11 9.60
C ILE A 13 -0.71 -17.55 9.55
N ASP A 14 0.61 -17.73 9.36
CA ASP A 14 1.23 -19.04 9.08
C ASP A 14 2.58 -19.20 9.79
N TYR A 15 3.32 -20.25 9.44
CA TYR A 15 4.68 -20.46 9.90
C TYR A 15 5.61 -19.35 9.41
N THR A 16 6.58 -19.02 10.25
CA THR A 16 7.69 -18.10 9.95
C THR A 16 9.04 -18.82 10.18
N ALA A 17 10.11 -18.22 9.69
CA ALA A 17 11.47 -18.69 9.89
C ALA A 17 11.85 -18.64 11.37
N ALA A 18 12.80 -19.50 11.78
CA ALA A 18 13.22 -19.59 13.19
C ALA A 18 13.79 -18.28 13.77
N GLY A 19 14.26 -17.36 12.92
CA GLY A 19 14.80 -16.06 13.32
C GLY A 19 13.76 -14.96 13.52
N TYR A 20 12.49 -15.20 13.18
CA TYR A 20 11.42 -14.20 13.26
C TYR A 20 11.21 -13.68 14.69
N GLY A 21 11.20 -14.61 15.65
CA GLY A 21 10.87 -14.31 17.05
C GLY A 21 9.71 -15.18 17.53
N SER A 22 9.55 -15.26 18.84
CA SER A 22 8.52 -16.09 19.47
C SER A 22 7.49 -15.30 20.28
N GLU A 23 7.71 -14.01 20.50
CA GLU A 23 6.83 -13.14 21.27
C GLU A 23 7.07 -11.68 20.89
N SER A 24 6.04 -10.87 21.08
CA SER A 24 6.09 -9.41 21.01
C SER A 24 5.40 -8.86 22.25
N ASP A 25 6.02 -7.87 22.90
CA ASP A 25 5.41 -7.17 24.04
C ASP A 25 4.18 -6.35 23.60
N GLU A 26 4.10 -6.00 22.31
CA GLU A 26 3.05 -5.16 21.73
C GLU A 26 1.96 -5.99 21.05
N ASN A 27 2.30 -7.15 20.48
CA ASN A 27 1.35 -8.02 19.81
C ASN A 27 1.27 -9.43 20.42
N PRO A 28 0.23 -9.74 21.22
CA PRO A 28 -0.02 -11.07 21.76
C PRO A 28 -0.26 -12.16 20.71
N LEU A 29 -0.54 -11.78 19.45
CA LEU A 29 -0.76 -12.70 18.34
C LEU A 29 0.41 -12.84 17.38
N TYR A 30 1.56 -12.24 17.71
CA TYR A 30 2.75 -12.18 16.88
C TYR A 30 3.17 -13.53 16.24
N ASN A 31 2.98 -14.65 16.94
CA ASN A 31 3.28 -16.00 16.44
C ASN A 31 2.08 -16.97 16.51
N ALA A 32 0.86 -16.44 16.48
CA ALA A 32 -0.36 -17.21 16.70
C ALA A 32 -0.61 -18.34 15.70
N ASN A 33 -0.16 -18.17 14.46
CA ASN A 33 -0.27 -19.12 13.36
C ASN A 33 -1.68 -19.73 13.27
N VAL A 34 -2.64 -18.91 12.82
CA VAL A 34 -4.05 -19.29 12.63
C VAL A 34 -4.18 -20.55 11.77
N ILE A 35 -3.28 -20.77 10.81
CA ILE A 35 -3.26 -21.96 9.97
C ILE A 35 -2.95 -23.23 10.76
N ALA A 36 -2.01 -23.21 11.71
CA ALA A 36 -1.68 -24.37 12.52
C ALA A 36 -2.64 -24.57 13.71
N ASN A 37 -3.24 -23.50 14.22
CA ASN A 37 -4.00 -23.53 15.47
C ASN A 37 -5.50 -23.38 15.25
N LYS A 38 -6.28 -24.36 15.74
CA LYS A 38 -7.75 -24.34 15.69
C LYS A 38 -8.39 -23.49 16.79
N THR A 39 -7.59 -23.02 17.74
CA THR A 39 -8.04 -22.23 18.87
C THR A 39 -6.92 -21.26 19.23
N LEU A 40 -7.25 -19.98 19.36
CA LEU A 40 -6.32 -18.93 19.76
C LEU A 40 -6.79 -18.31 21.08
N THR A 41 -5.87 -17.68 21.80
CA THR A 41 -6.18 -16.92 23.01
C THR A 41 -5.70 -15.49 22.85
N VAL A 42 -6.61 -14.53 22.98
CA VAL A 42 -6.35 -13.10 22.73
C VAL A 42 -7.02 -12.26 23.80
N GLY A 43 -6.25 -11.47 24.55
CA GLY A 43 -6.79 -10.70 25.67
C GLY A 43 -7.57 -11.54 26.70
N GLY A 44 -7.17 -12.81 26.91
CA GLY A 44 -7.87 -13.77 27.77
C GLY A 44 -9.18 -14.35 27.21
N ARG A 45 -9.52 -14.04 25.96
CA ARG A 45 -10.68 -14.60 25.23
C ARG A 45 -10.22 -15.72 24.32
N THR A 46 -11.01 -16.80 24.26
CA THR A 46 -10.79 -17.90 23.32
C THR A 46 -11.43 -17.56 21.97
N VAL A 47 -10.64 -17.61 20.90
CA VAL A 47 -11.09 -17.47 19.51
C VAL A 47 -11.14 -18.87 18.88
N ASP A 48 -12.30 -19.24 18.34
CA ASP A 48 -12.46 -20.48 17.58
C ASP A 48 -11.98 -20.26 16.13
N ALA A 49 -10.85 -20.89 15.80
CA ALA A 49 -10.27 -20.90 14.46
C ALA A 49 -10.38 -22.29 13.80
N ALA A 50 -11.25 -23.17 14.30
CA ALA A 50 -11.39 -24.53 13.77
C ALA A 50 -11.79 -24.51 12.29
N GLN A 51 -12.54 -23.50 11.86
CA GLN A 51 -12.87 -23.21 10.47
C GLN A 51 -12.37 -21.81 10.10
N ILE A 52 -11.56 -21.71 9.06
CA ILE A 52 -11.09 -20.41 8.55
C ILE A 52 -12.14 -19.88 7.60
N THR A 53 -12.87 -18.85 8.01
CA THR A 53 -13.99 -18.26 7.28
C THR A 53 -13.75 -16.77 7.03
N PRO A 54 -14.40 -16.17 6.01
CA PRO A 54 -14.35 -14.72 5.81
C PRO A 54 -14.67 -13.90 7.08
N ALA A 55 -15.67 -14.33 7.87
CA ALA A 55 -16.04 -13.64 9.10
C ALA A 55 -14.95 -13.73 10.18
N LEU A 56 -14.30 -14.89 10.33
CA LEU A 56 -13.17 -15.03 11.25
C LEU A 56 -12.05 -14.05 10.87
N LEU A 57 -11.69 -13.98 9.58
CA LEU A 57 -10.61 -13.10 9.14
C LEU A 57 -10.97 -11.62 9.31
N ALA A 58 -12.12 -11.18 8.79
CA ALA A 58 -12.45 -9.77 8.67
C ALA A 58 -13.08 -9.14 9.92
N GLU A 59 -13.77 -9.92 10.76
CA GLU A 59 -14.51 -9.40 11.92
C GLU A 59 -13.87 -9.79 13.25
N THR A 60 -12.98 -10.79 13.25
CA THR A 60 -12.32 -11.26 14.47
C THR A 60 -10.83 -10.99 14.45
N LEU A 61 -10.09 -11.40 13.42
CA LEU A 61 -8.62 -11.37 13.44
C LEU A 61 -8.01 -10.06 12.92
N HIS A 62 -8.60 -9.45 11.90
CA HIS A 62 -8.06 -8.22 11.33
C HIS A 62 -8.09 -7.07 12.34
N GLU A 63 -6.93 -6.47 12.61
CA GLU A 63 -6.72 -5.38 13.58
C GLU A 63 -7.26 -5.73 14.99
N ILE A 64 -7.25 -7.02 15.33
CA ILE A 64 -7.69 -7.50 16.64
C ILE A 64 -6.87 -6.86 17.77
N ASP A 65 -7.57 -6.49 18.85
CA ASP A 65 -7.05 -5.73 19.98
C ASP A 65 -6.43 -4.37 19.57
N GLU A 66 -6.87 -3.80 18.44
CA GLU A 66 -6.41 -2.50 17.91
C GLU A 66 -4.91 -2.49 17.51
N VAL A 67 -4.33 -3.68 17.30
CA VAL A 67 -2.96 -3.83 16.82
C VAL A 67 -2.94 -3.80 15.29
N GLU A 68 -2.33 -2.78 14.71
CA GLU A 68 -2.35 -2.51 13.26
C GLU A 68 -1.68 -3.62 12.44
N THR A 69 -0.61 -4.22 12.96
CA THR A 69 0.12 -5.32 12.31
C THR A 69 -0.68 -6.63 12.22
N ASN A 70 -1.82 -6.75 12.92
CA ASN A 70 -2.72 -7.90 12.81
C ASN A 70 -3.52 -7.86 11.50
N VAL A 71 -2.83 -7.90 10.36
CA VAL A 71 -3.43 -7.87 9.03
C VAL A 71 -3.81 -9.29 8.60
N ALA A 72 -5.11 -9.61 8.70
CA ALA A 72 -5.65 -10.93 8.33
C ALA A 72 -6.38 -10.94 6.97
N THR A 73 -6.40 -9.81 6.26
CA THR A 73 -7.19 -9.62 5.03
C THR A 73 -6.44 -8.80 3.98
N GLY A 74 -6.94 -8.76 2.74
CA GLY A 74 -6.40 -7.90 1.70
C GLY A 74 -5.28 -8.51 0.86
N TYR A 75 -4.60 -7.66 0.08
CA TYR A 75 -3.54 -8.07 -0.85
C TYR A 75 -2.35 -8.70 -0.13
N HIS A 76 -1.83 -8.06 0.91
CA HIS A 76 -0.60 -8.53 1.58
C HIS A 76 -0.78 -9.85 2.34
N ALA A 77 -1.99 -10.13 2.86
CA ALA A 77 -2.30 -11.46 3.41
C ALA A 77 -2.31 -12.55 2.32
N ILE A 78 -2.82 -12.24 1.12
CA ILE A 78 -2.76 -13.14 -0.05
C ILE A 78 -1.31 -13.32 -0.52
N GLU A 79 -0.57 -12.23 -0.57
CA GLU A 79 0.83 -12.18 -0.97
C GLU A 79 1.68 -13.06 -0.07
N PHE A 80 1.63 -12.89 1.26
CA PHE A 80 2.32 -13.75 2.22
C PHE A 80 1.92 -15.23 2.09
N LEU A 81 0.64 -15.51 1.82
CA LEU A 81 0.18 -16.87 1.59
C LEU A 81 0.75 -17.46 0.30
N LEU A 82 1.04 -16.68 -0.73
CA LEU A 82 1.53 -17.18 -2.01
C LEU A 82 3.07 -17.21 -2.08
N TRP A 83 3.75 -16.23 -1.50
CA TRP A 83 5.21 -16.09 -1.52
C TRP A 83 5.88 -16.55 -0.22
N GLY A 84 5.18 -16.52 0.92
CA GLY A 84 5.81 -16.71 2.23
C GLY A 84 6.63 -15.49 2.62
N GLN A 85 7.48 -15.63 3.65
CA GLN A 85 8.42 -14.58 4.00
C GLN A 85 9.47 -14.43 2.90
N ASP A 86 9.85 -13.20 2.64
CA ASP A 86 11.14 -12.93 2.02
C ASP A 86 12.21 -13.01 3.10
N LEU A 87 13.24 -13.83 2.88
CA LEU A 87 14.34 -14.02 3.82
C LEU A 87 15.67 -13.55 3.22
N ASN A 88 15.64 -12.83 2.10
CA ASN A 88 16.83 -12.35 1.40
C ASN A 88 17.29 -10.99 1.93
N GLY A 89 16.48 -10.32 2.76
CA GLY A 89 16.80 -9.03 3.35
C GLY A 89 16.92 -7.98 2.25
N THR A 90 18.14 -7.49 1.99
CA THR A 90 18.43 -6.57 0.88
C THR A 90 19.28 -7.26 -0.19
N GLY A 91 19.30 -8.59 -0.19
CA GLY A 91 19.88 -9.43 -1.23
C GLY A 91 18.83 -9.85 -2.25
N PRO A 92 19.23 -10.42 -3.40
CA PRO A 92 18.31 -10.67 -4.49
C PRO A 92 17.30 -11.80 -4.20
N GLY A 93 16.02 -11.49 -4.41
CA GLY A 93 14.95 -12.43 -4.72
C GLY A 93 13.82 -12.44 -3.69
N ALA A 94 12.59 -12.66 -4.18
CA ALA A 94 11.37 -12.73 -3.38
C ALA A 94 11.22 -13.99 -2.48
N GLY A 95 10.13 -14.00 -1.71
CA GLY A 95 9.63 -15.17 -0.98
C GLY A 95 9.46 -16.41 -1.87
N ALA A 96 9.85 -17.56 -1.32
CA ALA A 96 9.97 -18.82 -2.07
C ALA A 96 9.03 -19.94 -1.56
N ARG A 97 7.81 -19.61 -1.14
CA ARG A 97 6.84 -20.60 -0.68
C ARG A 97 6.56 -21.65 -1.77
N PRO A 98 6.73 -22.95 -1.48
CA PRO A 98 6.55 -23.98 -2.48
C PRO A 98 5.06 -24.28 -2.72
N ALA A 99 4.68 -24.60 -3.96
CA ALA A 99 3.31 -25.00 -4.28
C ALA A 99 2.82 -26.23 -3.50
N SER A 100 3.73 -27.07 -3.01
CA SER A 100 3.41 -28.21 -2.14
C SER A 100 2.82 -27.80 -0.78
N ASP A 101 2.88 -26.53 -0.39
CA ASP A 101 2.14 -25.97 0.75
C ASP A 101 0.62 -25.91 0.54
N TYR A 102 0.16 -26.22 -0.68
CA TYR A 102 -1.25 -26.33 -1.03
C TYR A 102 -1.61 -27.74 -1.52
N ASP A 103 -0.64 -28.66 -1.58
CA ASP A 103 -0.88 -30.05 -1.95
C ASP A 103 -1.25 -30.89 -0.73
N THR A 104 -2.55 -31.10 -0.53
CA THR A 104 -3.05 -31.96 0.56
C THR A 104 -2.56 -33.41 0.50
N ALA A 105 -2.07 -33.89 -0.65
CA ALA A 105 -1.49 -35.23 -0.78
C ALA A 105 0.01 -35.29 -0.43
N ASN A 106 0.76 -34.19 -0.65
CA ASN A 106 2.22 -34.13 -0.46
C ASN A 106 2.65 -32.85 0.29
N CYS A 107 2.00 -32.60 1.43
CA CYS A 107 2.10 -31.33 2.14
C CYS A 107 3.48 -31.10 2.78
N SER A 108 4.19 -30.04 2.37
CA SER A 108 5.55 -29.74 2.84
C SER A 108 5.64 -29.37 4.32
N TRP A 109 4.68 -28.59 4.83
CA TRP A 109 4.73 -28.04 6.20
C TRP A 109 3.46 -28.32 7.03
N GLY A 110 2.69 -29.34 6.64
CA GLY A 110 1.38 -29.60 7.24
C GLY A 110 0.36 -28.49 6.95
N ASN A 111 -0.88 -28.70 7.42
CA ASN A 111 -1.99 -27.73 7.34
C ASN A 111 -2.32 -27.19 5.94
N CYS A 112 -1.92 -27.87 4.86
CA CYS A 112 -2.16 -27.43 3.48
C CYS A 112 -3.65 -27.21 3.18
N ASP A 113 -4.53 -28.02 3.76
CA ASP A 113 -5.98 -27.86 3.67
C ASP A 113 -6.46 -26.54 4.32
N ARG A 114 -5.90 -26.19 5.48
CA ARG A 114 -6.21 -24.95 6.19
C ARG A 114 -5.63 -23.73 5.50
N ARG A 115 -4.40 -23.82 4.99
CA ARG A 115 -3.78 -22.75 4.17
C ARG A 115 -4.58 -22.48 2.91
N ALA A 116 -5.02 -23.53 2.20
CA ALA A 116 -5.93 -23.40 1.06
C ALA A 116 -7.28 -22.77 1.47
N ALA A 117 -7.82 -23.14 2.63
CA ALA A 117 -9.05 -22.54 3.16
C ALA A 117 -8.87 -21.05 3.49
N TYR A 118 -7.72 -20.66 4.08
CA TYR A 118 -7.38 -19.26 4.33
C TYR A 118 -7.31 -18.50 3.00
N LEU A 119 -6.46 -18.94 2.06
CA LEU A 119 -6.26 -18.28 0.78
C LEU A 119 -7.60 -18.07 0.05
N LYS A 120 -8.48 -19.07 0.08
CA LYS A 120 -9.82 -18.95 -0.46
C LYS A 120 -10.68 -17.92 0.28
N ALA A 121 -10.72 -17.96 1.61
CA ALA A 121 -11.52 -17.04 2.42
C ALA A 121 -11.06 -15.58 2.25
N VAL A 122 -9.75 -15.32 2.26
CA VAL A 122 -9.21 -13.96 2.08
C VAL A 122 -9.41 -13.45 0.64
N THR A 123 -9.33 -14.33 -0.36
CA THR A 123 -9.64 -13.95 -1.75
C THR A 123 -11.13 -13.64 -1.93
N ASP A 124 -12.02 -14.44 -1.32
CA ASP A 124 -13.47 -14.18 -1.31
C ASP A 124 -13.78 -12.81 -0.66
N LEU A 125 -13.06 -12.44 0.41
CA LEU A 125 -13.14 -11.11 1.05
C LEU A 125 -12.65 -10.00 0.13
N LEU A 126 -11.45 -10.13 -0.45
CA LEU A 126 -10.89 -9.12 -1.34
C LEU A 126 -11.86 -8.81 -2.50
N ILE A 127 -12.45 -9.84 -3.12
CA ILE A 127 -13.46 -9.66 -4.17
C ILE A 127 -14.70 -8.92 -3.63
N SER A 128 -15.16 -9.25 -2.43
CA SER A 128 -16.30 -8.60 -1.79
C SER A 128 -16.01 -7.12 -1.52
N ASP A 129 -14.85 -6.81 -0.95
CA ASP A 129 -14.44 -5.44 -0.61
C ASP A 129 -14.26 -4.59 -1.87
N LEU A 130 -13.62 -5.13 -2.92
CA LEU A 130 -13.50 -4.44 -4.21
C LEU A 130 -14.87 -4.17 -4.86
N ARG A 131 -15.82 -5.12 -4.78
CA ARG A 131 -17.19 -4.90 -5.26
C ARG A 131 -17.91 -3.82 -4.46
N TRP A 132 -17.72 -3.79 -3.15
CA TRP A 132 -18.27 -2.73 -2.30
C TRP A 132 -17.69 -1.37 -2.69
N MET A 133 -16.38 -1.26 -2.90
CA MET A 133 -15.71 -0.02 -3.35
C MET A 133 -16.23 0.46 -4.70
N VAL A 134 -16.42 -0.46 -5.66
CA VAL A 134 -17.09 -0.14 -6.95
C VAL A 134 -18.49 0.43 -6.72
N GLY A 135 -19.25 -0.15 -5.79
CA GLY A 135 -20.56 0.35 -5.38
C GLY A 135 -20.51 1.78 -4.79
N GLN A 136 -19.48 2.11 -4.01
CA GLN A 136 -19.31 3.45 -3.44
C GLN A 136 -19.09 4.54 -4.51
N TRP A 137 -18.48 4.17 -5.64
CA TRP A 137 -18.20 5.09 -6.75
C TRP A 137 -19.24 5.02 -7.88
N ALA A 138 -20.17 4.07 -7.84
CA ALA A 138 -21.29 4.00 -8.78
C ALA A 138 -22.21 5.23 -8.68
N ALA A 139 -23.13 5.38 -9.65
CA ALA A 139 -24.14 6.43 -9.57
C ALA A 139 -24.98 6.28 -8.29
N GLY A 140 -25.03 7.33 -7.46
CA GLY A 140 -25.70 7.31 -6.16
C GLY A 140 -24.90 6.67 -5.01
N GLY A 141 -23.66 6.23 -5.26
CA GLY A 141 -22.76 5.72 -4.21
C GLY A 141 -22.22 6.83 -3.31
N ALA A 142 -21.92 6.51 -2.05
CA ALA A 142 -21.60 7.52 -1.04
C ALA A 142 -20.27 8.24 -1.30
N ALA A 143 -19.23 7.53 -1.75
CA ALA A 143 -17.94 8.15 -2.09
C ALA A 143 -18.09 9.11 -3.27
N ARG A 144 -18.85 8.72 -4.30
CA ARG A 144 -19.15 9.62 -5.43
C ARG A 144 -19.97 10.83 -4.99
N ALA A 145 -20.99 10.65 -4.16
CA ALA A 145 -21.80 11.75 -3.65
C ALA A 145 -20.95 12.75 -2.85
N ALA A 146 -20.03 12.26 -2.01
CA ALA A 146 -19.14 13.09 -1.19
C ALA A 146 -18.27 14.06 -2.00
N VAL A 147 -18.01 13.78 -3.29
CA VAL A 147 -17.21 14.66 -4.17
C VAL A 147 -18.02 15.27 -5.33
N THR A 148 -19.32 15.01 -5.42
CA THR A 148 -20.16 15.55 -6.53
C THR A 148 -21.40 16.30 -6.06
N GLU A 149 -21.84 16.11 -4.82
CA GLU A 149 -23.00 16.78 -4.24
C GLU A 149 -22.58 17.87 -3.26
N GLY A 150 -23.43 18.88 -3.04
CA GLY A 150 -23.16 19.96 -2.10
C GLY A 150 -22.25 21.05 -2.66
N ASP A 151 -21.35 21.58 -1.83
CA ASP A 151 -20.49 22.72 -2.15
C ASP A 151 -19.32 22.27 -3.05
N GLN A 152 -19.35 22.72 -4.31
CA GLN A 152 -18.35 22.37 -5.31
C GLN A 152 -16.92 22.75 -4.90
N ARG A 153 -16.72 23.85 -4.16
CA ARG A 153 -15.37 24.25 -3.72
C ARG A 153 -14.84 23.27 -2.67
N LYS A 154 -15.69 22.80 -1.75
CA LYS A 154 -15.33 21.78 -0.76
C LYS A 154 -15.03 20.45 -1.43
N ASN A 155 -15.82 20.07 -2.42
CA ASN A 155 -15.62 18.82 -3.16
C ASN A 155 -14.28 18.83 -3.91
N LEU A 156 -13.93 19.95 -4.57
CA LEU A 156 -12.62 20.11 -5.21
C LEU A 156 -11.49 20.06 -4.18
N ALA A 157 -11.67 20.70 -3.01
CA ALA A 157 -10.71 20.63 -1.93
C ALA A 157 -10.46 19.18 -1.50
N VAL A 158 -11.50 18.36 -1.31
CA VAL A 158 -11.36 16.93 -0.96
C VAL A 158 -10.51 16.17 -1.99
N ILE A 159 -10.68 16.41 -3.28
CA ILE A 159 -9.88 15.73 -4.32
C ILE A 159 -8.41 16.15 -4.21
N PHE A 160 -8.12 17.45 -4.03
CA PHE A 160 -6.76 17.93 -3.83
C PHE A 160 -6.14 17.43 -2.51
N THR A 161 -6.94 17.31 -1.43
CA THR A 161 -6.51 16.68 -0.16
C THR A 161 -6.05 15.25 -0.38
N GLY A 162 -6.83 14.44 -1.09
CA GLY A 162 -6.46 13.05 -1.39
C GLY A 162 -5.19 12.97 -2.23
N MET A 163 -5.06 13.82 -3.26
CA MET A 163 -3.83 13.87 -4.07
C MET A 163 -2.60 14.28 -3.25
N GLY A 164 -2.71 15.33 -2.43
CA GLY A 164 -1.60 15.83 -1.63
C GLY A 164 -1.18 14.88 -0.52
N SER A 165 -2.16 14.27 0.18
CA SER A 165 -1.90 13.31 1.27
C SER A 165 -1.27 12.03 0.75
N LEU A 166 -1.79 11.47 -0.36
CA LEU A 166 -1.17 10.31 -1.00
C LEU A 166 0.25 10.63 -1.50
N SER A 167 0.46 11.83 -2.04
CA SER A 167 1.78 12.25 -2.55
C SER A 167 2.81 12.44 -1.42
N TYR A 168 2.41 13.01 -0.28
CA TYR A 168 3.33 13.44 0.77
C TYR A 168 3.47 12.43 1.89
N GLY A 169 2.55 12.43 2.87
CA GLY A 169 2.65 11.59 4.07
C GLY A 169 2.76 10.12 3.70
N GLU A 170 1.84 9.64 2.84
CA GLU A 170 1.74 8.22 2.50
C GLU A 170 2.87 7.73 1.59
N LEU A 171 2.92 8.18 0.33
CA LEU A 171 3.84 7.59 -0.63
C LEU A 171 5.28 8.07 -0.42
N ALA A 172 5.51 9.37 -0.26
CA ALA A 172 6.87 9.88 -0.09
C ALA A 172 7.42 9.57 1.31
N GLY A 173 6.58 9.64 2.33
CA GLY A 173 6.96 9.43 3.71
C GLY A 173 6.98 7.96 4.09
N GLU A 174 5.82 7.46 4.50
CA GLU A 174 5.66 6.12 5.09
C GLU A 174 6.14 5.02 4.14
N ARG A 175 5.72 5.02 2.87
CA ARG A 175 6.01 3.90 1.96
C ARG A 175 7.40 3.88 1.34
N MET A 176 8.08 5.04 1.27
CA MET A 176 9.35 5.15 0.55
C MET A 176 10.49 5.63 1.41
N LYS A 177 10.31 6.75 2.12
CA LYS A 177 11.41 7.37 2.85
C LYS A 177 11.71 6.62 4.14
N LEU A 178 10.72 6.06 4.82
CA LEU A 178 10.92 5.31 6.05
C LEU A 178 11.86 4.11 5.83
N GLY A 179 11.52 3.19 4.93
CA GLY A 179 12.38 2.04 4.59
C GLY A 179 13.75 2.45 4.06
N LEU A 180 13.85 3.55 3.29
CA LEU A 180 15.14 4.08 2.84
C LEU A 180 16.01 4.62 3.99
N LEU A 181 15.40 5.25 5.01
CA LEU A 181 16.11 5.77 6.18
C LEU A 181 16.60 4.65 7.09
N LEU A 182 15.77 3.62 7.28
CA LEU A 182 16.06 2.48 8.15
C LEU A 182 16.90 1.41 7.46
N HIS A 183 16.99 1.44 6.12
CA HIS A 183 17.52 0.36 5.31
C HIS A 183 16.81 -0.98 5.59
N ASP A 184 15.51 -0.88 5.89
CA ASP A 184 14.68 -2.00 6.33
C ASP A 184 13.72 -2.42 5.21
N PRO A 185 13.87 -3.65 4.66
CA PRO A 185 12.95 -4.19 3.67
C PRO A 185 11.56 -4.52 4.24
N GLU A 186 11.37 -4.63 5.55
CA GLU A 186 10.01 -4.85 6.12
C GLU A 186 9.15 -3.58 6.07
N GLU A 187 9.77 -2.42 5.85
CA GLU A 187 9.08 -1.14 5.68
C GLU A 187 8.61 -0.90 4.23
N GLU A 188 8.98 -1.75 3.27
CA GLU A 188 8.41 -1.68 1.92
C GLU A 188 7.13 -2.51 1.77
N HIS A 189 6.14 -1.93 1.10
CA HIS A 189 4.93 -2.66 0.72
C HIS A 189 5.23 -3.62 -0.44
N ASP A 190 4.62 -4.80 -0.40
CA ASP A 190 4.84 -5.89 -1.37
C ASP A 190 6.24 -6.56 -1.27
N CYS A 191 6.86 -6.52 -0.09
CA CYS A 191 8.18 -7.09 0.17
C CYS A 191 8.24 -8.60 -0.13
N PHE A 192 7.15 -9.34 0.11
CA PHE A 192 7.13 -10.78 -0.10
C PHE A 192 7.29 -11.16 -1.59
N SER A 193 6.85 -10.31 -2.50
CA SER A 193 6.75 -10.62 -3.93
C SER A 193 7.67 -9.80 -4.85
N ASP A 194 8.56 -8.96 -4.30
CA ASP A 194 9.40 -8.01 -5.04
C ASP A 194 8.61 -7.03 -5.95
N ASN A 195 7.36 -6.71 -5.60
CA ASN A 195 6.46 -5.95 -6.49
C ASN A 195 6.35 -4.45 -6.17
N THR A 196 7.05 -3.96 -5.14
CA THR A 196 7.04 -2.57 -4.63
C THR A 196 7.14 -1.52 -5.72
N HIS A 197 8.05 -1.73 -6.69
CA HIS A 197 8.31 -0.80 -7.79
C HIS A 197 7.06 -0.49 -8.62
N TRP A 198 6.20 -1.48 -8.87
CA TRP A 198 4.94 -1.27 -9.58
C TRP A 198 3.89 -0.57 -8.72
N SER A 199 3.83 -0.90 -7.43
CA SER A 199 2.87 -0.29 -6.52
C SER A 199 3.13 1.20 -6.37
N HIS A 200 4.38 1.59 -6.12
CA HIS A 200 4.77 3.01 -6.03
C HIS A 200 4.54 3.76 -7.35
N PHE A 201 4.88 3.15 -8.49
CA PHE A 201 4.62 3.74 -9.80
C PHE A 201 3.12 3.96 -10.04
N ASN A 202 2.28 2.98 -9.71
CA ASN A 202 0.84 3.06 -9.95
C ASN A 202 0.14 4.03 -8.99
N ASP A 203 0.61 4.20 -7.76
CA ASP A 203 0.13 5.26 -6.85
C ASP A 203 0.41 6.65 -7.45
N ALA A 204 1.65 6.90 -7.89
CA ALA A 204 2.01 8.16 -8.55
C ALA A 204 1.20 8.39 -9.86
N LEU A 205 0.98 7.34 -10.64
CA LEU A 205 0.15 7.40 -11.84
C LEU A 205 -1.31 7.71 -11.52
N GLY A 206 -1.84 7.16 -10.42
CA GLY A 206 -3.17 7.45 -9.90
C GLY A 206 -3.37 8.95 -9.64
N ILE A 207 -2.41 9.59 -8.98
CA ILE A 207 -2.43 11.04 -8.71
C ILE A 207 -2.49 11.84 -10.02
N ARG A 208 -1.65 11.51 -11.01
CA ARG A 208 -1.66 12.17 -12.33
C ARG A 208 -2.96 11.94 -13.08
N ASN A 209 -3.51 10.73 -13.04
CA ASN A 209 -4.76 10.40 -13.72
C ASN A 209 -5.94 11.21 -13.16
N VAL A 210 -6.01 11.38 -11.83
CA VAL A 210 -7.02 12.22 -11.16
C VAL A 210 -6.87 13.68 -11.60
N TYR A 211 -5.65 14.21 -11.61
CA TYR A 211 -5.42 15.60 -11.99
C TYR A 211 -5.79 15.90 -13.45
N THR A 212 -5.38 15.01 -14.35
CA THR A 212 -5.55 15.16 -15.80
C THR A 212 -6.89 14.68 -16.33
N GLY A 213 -7.71 14.03 -15.49
CA GLY A 213 -9.01 13.49 -15.88
C GLY A 213 -8.90 12.41 -16.98
N SER A 214 -7.79 11.67 -17.01
CA SER A 214 -7.47 10.70 -18.05
C SER A 214 -6.97 9.39 -17.43
N TYR A 215 -7.55 8.26 -17.84
CA TYR A 215 -7.18 6.93 -17.38
C TYR A 215 -7.13 5.96 -18.56
N ARG A 216 -6.01 5.25 -18.71
CA ARG A 216 -5.89 4.14 -19.65
C ARG A 216 -6.41 2.87 -18.98
N ARG A 217 -7.49 2.32 -19.51
CA ARG A 217 -8.06 1.06 -19.03
C ARG A 217 -7.14 -0.12 -19.33
N VAL A 218 -7.39 -1.23 -18.64
CA VAL A 218 -6.67 -2.50 -18.82
C VAL A 218 -6.77 -3.02 -20.27
N ASP A 219 -7.86 -2.75 -20.97
CA ASP A 219 -8.04 -3.10 -22.39
C ASP A 219 -7.31 -2.14 -23.37
N GLY A 220 -6.57 -1.17 -22.86
CA GLY A 220 -5.82 -0.17 -23.61
C GLY A 220 -6.65 1.05 -24.02
N SER A 221 -7.98 1.02 -23.87
CA SER A 221 -8.84 2.16 -24.21
C SER A 221 -8.62 3.34 -23.27
N LEU A 222 -8.76 4.56 -23.80
CA LEU A 222 -8.63 5.78 -23.02
C LEU A 222 -10.01 6.23 -22.50
N LEU A 223 -10.12 6.45 -21.20
CA LEU A 223 -11.18 7.23 -20.58
C LEU A 223 -10.63 8.65 -20.35
N SER A 224 -11.30 9.67 -20.88
CA SER A 224 -10.94 11.06 -20.66
C SER A 224 -12.18 11.93 -20.49
N GLY A 225 -12.09 12.99 -19.69
CA GLY A 225 -13.18 13.93 -19.47
C GLY A 225 -12.69 15.27 -18.90
N PRO A 226 -13.61 16.13 -18.41
CA PRO A 226 -13.25 17.33 -17.68
C PRO A 226 -12.26 17.04 -16.55
N SER A 227 -11.28 17.91 -16.35
CA SER A 227 -10.15 17.64 -15.45
C SER A 227 -9.91 18.77 -14.44
N LEU A 228 -9.17 18.47 -13.37
CA LEU A 228 -8.66 19.49 -12.45
C LEU A 228 -7.64 20.38 -13.16
N SER A 229 -6.84 19.82 -14.05
CA SER A 229 -5.92 20.56 -14.91
C SER A 229 -6.62 21.69 -15.68
N ASP A 230 -7.78 21.42 -16.31
CA ASP A 230 -8.55 22.45 -17.01
C ASP A 230 -9.03 23.57 -16.07
N LEU A 231 -9.46 23.21 -14.86
CA LEU A 231 -9.93 24.16 -13.85
C LEU A 231 -8.78 25.04 -13.34
N VAL A 232 -7.64 24.43 -13.02
CA VAL A 232 -6.45 25.15 -12.56
C VAL A 232 -5.93 26.04 -13.69
N ALA A 233 -5.86 25.57 -14.93
CA ALA A 233 -5.41 26.36 -16.06
C ALA A 233 -6.29 27.58 -16.33
N ALA A 234 -7.60 27.46 -16.11
CA ALA A 234 -8.54 28.57 -16.23
C ALA A 234 -8.36 29.62 -15.13
N ALA A 235 -7.94 29.22 -13.92
CA ALA A 235 -7.63 30.12 -12.81
C ALA A 235 -6.23 30.73 -12.92
N ASP A 236 -5.23 29.90 -13.21
CA ASP A 236 -3.81 30.22 -13.33
C ASP A 236 -3.10 29.18 -14.22
N ALA A 237 -2.79 29.57 -15.46
CA ALA A 237 -2.13 28.71 -16.44
C ALA A 237 -0.67 28.36 -16.07
N ASP A 238 0.00 29.17 -15.26
CA ASP A 238 1.36 28.88 -14.80
C ASP A 238 1.33 27.86 -13.67
N ALA A 239 0.35 27.93 -12.77
CA ALA A 239 0.16 26.93 -11.72
C ALA A 239 -0.19 25.55 -12.29
N ASP A 240 -1.07 25.47 -13.30
CA ASP A 240 -1.37 24.20 -13.98
C ASP A 240 -0.14 23.61 -14.66
N ARG A 241 0.58 24.41 -15.45
CA ARG A 241 1.81 23.95 -16.11
C ARG A 241 2.82 23.44 -15.09
N ASN A 242 3.01 24.18 -14.00
CA ASN A 242 3.92 23.80 -12.93
C ASN A 242 3.54 22.44 -12.31
N LEU A 243 2.27 22.21 -12.01
CA LEU A 243 1.81 20.94 -11.44
C LEU A 243 1.95 19.79 -12.44
N ARG A 244 1.61 19.97 -13.72
CA ARG A 244 1.82 18.94 -14.75
C ARG A 244 3.29 18.56 -14.90
N GLU A 245 4.19 19.54 -14.92
CA GLU A 245 5.63 19.30 -15.00
C GLU A 245 6.14 18.48 -13.81
N HIS A 246 5.65 18.74 -12.59
CA HIS A 246 6.06 17.97 -11.41
C HIS A 246 5.45 16.56 -11.39
N LEU A 247 4.19 16.38 -11.82
CA LEU A 247 3.58 15.06 -11.98
C LEU A 247 4.36 14.20 -12.99
N ASP A 248 4.76 14.79 -14.12
CA ASP A 248 5.55 14.10 -15.14
C ASP A 248 6.98 13.78 -14.62
N ALA A 249 7.59 14.68 -13.84
CA ALA A 249 8.90 14.44 -13.21
C ALA A 249 8.85 13.30 -12.17
N THR A 250 7.80 13.25 -11.34
CA THR A 250 7.57 12.14 -10.41
C THR A 250 7.45 10.81 -11.14
N LEU A 251 6.63 10.75 -12.21
CA LEU A 251 6.51 9.51 -12.98
C LEU A 251 7.82 9.10 -13.65
N ALA A 252 8.61 10.06 -14.14
CA ALA A 252 9.93 9.75 -14.68
C ALA A 252 10.87 9.15 -13.62
N ALA A 253 10.86 9.68 -12.39
CA ALA A 253 11.66 9.15 -11.29
C ALA A 253 11.17 7.75 -10.84
N MET A 254 9.86 7.55 -10.76
CA MET A 254 9.27 6.23 -10.48
C MET A 254 9.59 5.22 -11.58
N GLN A 255 9.59 5.63 -12.85
CA GLN A 255 9.97 4.76 -13.96
C GLN A 255 11.43 4.31 -13.85
N VAL A 256 12.34 5.14 -13.33
CA VAL A 256 13.73 4.72 -13.08
C VAL A 256 13.79 3.58 -12.05
N ILE A 257 12.94 3.60 -11.03
CA ILE A 257 12.83 2.51 -10.04
C ILE A 257 12.30 1.24 -10.72
N VAL A 258 11.22 1.35 -11.51
CA VAL A 258 10.67 0.23 -12.28
C VAL A 258 11.72 -0.37 -13.22
N ASP A 259 12.39 0.47 -14.01
CA ASP A 259 13.40 0.02 -14.98
C ASP A 259 14.59 -0.64 -14.27
N THR A 260 14.96 -0.15 -13.09
CA THR A 260 16.01 -0.75 -12.26
C THR A 260 15.62 -2.14 -11.75
N ALA A 261 14.39 -2.29 -11.25
CA ALA A 261 13.85 -3.59 -10.82
C ALA A 261 13.79 -4.59 -11.97
N LEU A 262 13.35 -4.15 -13.15
CA LEU A 262 13.30 -4.99 -14.35
C LEU A 262 14.70 -5.35 -14.90
N ASP A 263 15.73 -4.57 -14.60
CA ASP A 263 17.14 -4.88 -14.91
C ASP A 263 17.81 -5.77 -13.84
N GLY A 264 17.08 -6.15 -12.79
CA GLY A 264 17.47 -7.17 -11.82
C GLY A 264 17.90 -6.65 -10.44
N GLU A 265 17.75 -5.35 -10.16
CA GLU A 265 17.95 -4.76 -8.83
C GLU A 265 16.58 -4.39 -8.24
N ALA A 266 15.99 -5.27 -7.43
CA ALA A 266 14.67 -5.06 -6.81
C ALA A 266 14.70 -3.91 -5.77
N TYR A 267 13.52 -3.51 -5.27
CA TYR A 267 13.40 -2.29 -4.47
C TYR A 267 14.07 -2.42 -3.10
N ASP A 268 13.89 -3.55 -2.43
CA ASP A 268 14.63 -3.99 -1.23
C ASP A 268 16.16 -3.79 -1.36
N GLN A 269 16.74 -4.19 -2.49
CA GLN A 269 18.14 -4.01 -2.83
C GLN A 269 18.45 -2.52 -3.02
N MET A 270 17.56 -1.76 -3.66
CA MET A 270 17.72 -0.31 -3.88
C MET A 270 17.70 0.49 -2.58
N ILE A 271 17.04 0.04 -1.51
CA ILE A 271 17.03 0.73 -0.21
C ILE A 271 18.11 0.21 0.74
N GLY A 272 18.80 -0.87 0.41
CA GLY A 272 19.74 -1.53 1.31
C GLY A 272 20.95 -0.68 1.72
N GLU A 273 21.45 -0.96 2.93
CA GLU A 273 22.60 -0.25 3.48
C GLU A 273 23.82 -0.39 2.56
N GLY A 274 24.46 0.75 2.24
CA GLY A 274 25.65 0.77 1.37
C GLY A 274 25.36 0.77 -0.13
N ASN A 275 24.11 0.64 -0.58
CA ASN A 275 23.75 0.79 -1.99
C ASN A 275 23.54 2.27 -2.38
N ALA A 276 24.62 3.05 -2.41
CA ALA A 276 24.53 4.48 -2.71
C ALA A 276 23.83 4.82 -4.05
N SER A 277 23.89 3.92 -5.03
CA SER A 277 23.24 4.10 -6.33
C SER A 277 21.74 3.86 -6.26
N GLY A 278 21.31 2.74 -5.68
CA GLY A 278 19.90 2.44 -5.42
C GLY A 278 19.24 3.52 -4.55
N ASN A 279 19.88 3.86 -3.42
CA ASN A 279 19.37 4.85 -2.48
C ASN A 279 19.15 6.21 -3.14
N ALA A 280 20.03 6.60 -4.07
CA ALA A 280 19.88 7.85 -4.81
C ALA A 280 18.68 7.84 -5.76
N LYS A 281 18.34 6.70 -6.38
CA LYS A 281 17.16 6.56 -7.24
C LYS A 281 15.87 6.68 -6.43
N VAL A 282 15.78 5.96 -5.31
CA VAL A 282 14.62 6.01 -4.39
C VAL A 282 14.46 7.43 -3.83
N LYS A 283 15.57 8.03 -3.35
CA LYS A 283 15.57 9.41 -2.87
C LYS A 283 15.09 10.40 -3.94
N ALA A 284 15.49 10.24 -5.20
CA ALA A 284 15.05 11.12 -6.28
C ALA A 284 13.54 11.07 -6.50
N ALA A 285 12.93 9.89 -6.38
CA ALA A 285 11.47 9.75 -6.44
C ALA A 285 10.76 10.37 -5.23
N VAL A 286 11.30 10.18 -4.01
CA VAL A 286 10.81 10.86 -2.79
C VAL A 286 10.87 12.38 -2.94
N ASP A 287 12.01 12.93 -3.38
CA ASP A 287 12.18 14.37 -3.59
C ASP A 287 11.20 14.91 -4.65
N ALA A 288 10.93 14.14 -5.71
CA ALA A 288 9.97 14.49 -6.75
C ALA A 288 8.52 14.53 -6.23
N LEU A 289 8.13 13.56 -5.41
CA LEU A 289 6.82 13.54 -4.74
C LEU A 289 6.63 14.74 -3.82
N VAL A 290 7.64 15.08 -3.01
CA VAL A 290 7.61 16.27 -2.15
C VAL A 290 7.46 17.55 -2.97
N ALA A 291 8.18 17.66 -4.10
CA ALA A 291 8.08 18.80 -4.99
C ALA A 291 6.70 18.88 -5.67
N GLN A 292 6.15 17.73 -6.09
CA GLN A 292 4.79 17.60 -6.61
C GLN A 292 3.76 18.06 -5.58
N THR A 293 3.87 17.66 -4.31
CA THR A 293 2.96 18.11 -3.24
C THR A 293 2.94 19.64 -3.14
N ARG A 294 4.11 20.29 -3.18
CA ARG A 294 4.18 21.77 -3.17
C ARG A 294 3.51 22.40 -4.40
N ALA A 295 3.57 21.74 -5.55
CA ALA A 295 2.86 22.19 -6.75
C ALA A 295 1.34 22.00 -6.60
N ILE A 296 0.88 20.95 -5.91
CA ILE A 296 -0.53 20.75 -5.55
C ILE A 296 -1.02 21.89 -4.64
N GLU A 297 -0.26 22.27 -3.60
CA GLU A 297 -0.61 23.40 -2.72
C GLU A 297 -0.74 24.73 -3.49
N ARG A 298 0.15 24.95 -4.48
CA ARG A 298 0.07 26.12 -5.35
C ARG A 298 -1.19 26.11 -6.21
N ALA A 299 -1.57 24.95 -6.76
CA ALA A 299 -2.81 24.81 -7.53
C ALA A 299 -4.05 25.06 -6.66
N VAL A 300 -4.07 24.55 -5.42
CA VAL A 300 -5.13 24.81 -4.43
C VAL A 300 -5.27 26.31 -4.15
N THR A 301 -4.14 26.99 -3.94
CA THR A 301 -4.08 28.44 -3.71
C THR A 301 -4.57 29.23 -4.92
N ALA A 302 -4.15 28.86 -6.13
CA ALA A 302 -4.57 29.51 -7.38
C ALA A 302 -6.07 29.39 -7.63
N MET A 303 -6.67 28.25 -7.25
CA MET A 303 -8.11 28.03 -7.29
C MET A 303 -8.88 28.80 -6.20
N GLY A 304 -8.16 29.42 -5.26
CA GLY A 304 -8.72 30.12 -4.10
C GLY A 304 -9.48 29.17 -3.16
N LEU A 305 -9.12 27.90 -3.12
CA LEU A 305 -9.73 26.94 -2.20
C LEU A 305 -9.25 27.22 -0.77
N GLU A 306 -10.02 26.80 0.23
CA GLU A 306 -9.59 26.89 1.62
C GLU A 306 -8.27 26.13 1.82
N SER A 307 -7.45 26.59 2.78
CA SER A 307 -6.21 25.89 3.12
C SER A 307 -6.50 24.44 3.44
N ILE A 308 -5.80 23.54 2.76
CA ILE A 308 -5.93 22.10 2.95
C ILE A 308 -4.77 21.64 3.82
N ALA A 309 -5.04 20.80 4.82
CA ALA A 309 -4.02 20.03 5.49
C ALA A 309 -3.82 18.73 4.72
N PHE A 310 -2.60 18.48 4.25
CA PHE A 310 -2.20 17.16 3.79
C PHE A 310 -1.67 16.38 4.98
N GLU A 311 -1.90 15.07 4.95
CA GLU A 311 -1.31 14.16 5.91
C GLU A 311 0.22 14.25 5.85
N GLY A 312 0.83 14.42 7.02
CA GLY A 312 2.29 14.48 7.19
C GLY A 312 2.90 13.10 7.40
N SER A 313 4.20 13.05 7.60
CA SER A 313 4.91 11.81 7.98
C SER A 313 6.13 12.18 8.80
N ASP A 314 6.37 11.47 9.89
CA ASP A 314 7.54 11.72 10.74
C ASP A 314 8.84 11.47 9.97
N SER A 315 8.87 10.50 9.05
CA SER A 315 10.02 10.30 8.17
C SER A 315 10.38 11.54 7.33
N LEU A 316 9.39 12.37 6.98
CA LEU A 316 9.56 13.62 6.24
C LEU A 316 9.79 14.82 7.16
N ASP A 317 8.91 15.00 8.14
CA ASP A 317 8.77 16.22 8.93
C ASP A 317 9.65 16.22 10.19
N ALA A 318 9.95 15.03 10.71
CA ALA A 318 10.72 14.83 11.94
C ALA A 318 11.61 13.57 11.87
N PRO A 319 12.50 13.43 10.87
CA PRO A 319 13.23 12.17 10.61
C PRO A 319 14.10 11.69 11.77
N GLN A 320 14.43 12.56 12.72
CA GLN A 320 15.13 12.17 13.95
C GLN A 320 14.27 11.33 14.92
N ASN A 321 12.96 11.30 14.74
CA ASN A 321 12.00 10.59 15.62
C ASN A 321 11.75 9.14 15.19
N VAL A 322 12.09 8.76 13.96
CA VAL A 322 11.89 7.43 13.38
C VAL A 322 13.13 6.55 13.52
N ASN A 323 13.73 6.51 14.73
CA ASN A 323 14.85 5.61 15.06
C ASN A 323 14.46 4.61 16.14
#